data_AF-A0A1S9CM60-F1
#
_entry.id   AF-A0A1S9CM60-F1
#
_cell.length_a   1.000
_cell.length_b   1.000
_cell.length_c   1.000
_cell.angle_alpha   90.00
_cell.angle_beta   90.00
_cell.angle_gamma   90.00
#
_symmetry.space_group_name_H-M   'P 1'
#
loop_
_entity.id
_entity.type
_entity.pdbx_description
1 polymer ?
#
loop_
_entity_poly.entity_id
_entity_poly.type
_entity_poly.pdbx_seq_one_letter_code
_entity_poly.pdbx_strand_id
1 'polypeptide(L)'
;MKNELVQYLSVNSLPDFNQFMTEAEKSIEGKISLSLADLHAGTLTSIKTQIRESAIIDKNYERIYYRVNGIHRILRTNHETAQLLIYKDMDEDKFPQDRHIVSFHGTDYISDEMLKAIFDFCYNNSTEKKKVYLQYSCEFCETLKQLKAQGNLERVTVTLPDRRTKLKNDRLKRDKIKHCQFTNRPFVSKREIEFSHIDSMEYNPDRAYDIDNGVIILKKIHKKLLKQGVMNFEGMYNFCKQHGYDLQWAKNFK
;
A
#
# COMPACT_ATOMS: atom_id res chain seq x y z
N MET A 1 1.15 -20.95 3.15
CA MET A 1 2.16 -20.00 3.68
C MET A 1 1.46 -18.97 4.55
N LYS A 2 2.03 -18.67 5.72
CA LYS A 2 1.51 -17.61 6.60
C LYS A 2 1.86 -16.27 5.94
N ASN A 3 0.87 -15.58 5.38
CA ASN A 3 1.01 -14.17 5.04
C ASN A 3 1.34 -13.45 6.35
N GLU A 4 2.62 -13.17 6.57
CA GLU A 4 3.00 -12.11 7.49
C GLU A 4 2.19 -10.87 7.10
N LEU A 5 1.76 -10.11 8.10
CA LEU A 5 1.07 -8.84 7.91
C LEU A 5 2.04 -7.86 7.22
N VAL A 6 2.22 -8.02 5.91
CA VAL A 6 2.91 -7.06 5.06
C VAL A 6 1.99 -5.84 5.04
N GLN A 7 2.46 -4.78 5.68
CA GLN A 7 1.80 -3.48 5.59
C GLN A 7 2.26 -2.85 4.29
N TYR A 8 1.31 -2.31 3.53
CA TYR A 8 1.59 -1.61 2.30
C TYR A 8 1.29 -0.13 2.49
N LEU A 9 2.05 0.73 1.82
CA LEU A 9 1.85 2.17 1.76
C LEU A 9 1.53 2.55 0.32
N SER A 10 0.67 3.54 0.11
CA SER A 10 0.55 4.13 -1.23
C SER A 10 1.83 4.90 -1.55
N VAL A 11 2.39 4.74 -2.74
CA VAL A 11 3.58 5.51 -3.12
C VAL A 11 3.31 7.01 -3.17
N ASN A 12 2.06 7.42 -3.42
CA ASN A 12 1.70 8.84 -3.50
C ASN A 12 1.66 9.55 -2.13
N SER A 13 1.69 8.78 -1.03
CA SER A 13 1.78 9.31 0.33
C SER A 13 3.22 9.44 0.81
N LEU A 14 4.20 9.10 -0.02
CA LEU A 14 5.62 9.27 0.32
C LEU A 14 5.99 10.76 0.31
N PRO A 15 6.90 11.19 1.20
CA PRO A 15 7.48 12.53 1.15
C PRO A 15 8.05 12.83 -0.24
N ASP A 16 7.93 14.08 -0.67
CA ASP A 16 8.50 14.60 -1.93
C ASP A 16 8.07 13.87 -3.21
N PHE A 17 7.06 13.00 -3.15
CA PHE A 17 6.59 12.22 -4.29
C PHE A 17 6.21 13.09 -5.49
N ASN A 18 5.55 14.23 -5.29
CA ASN A 18 5.19 15.12 -6.40
C ASN A 18 6.42 15.75 -7.09
N GLN A 19 7.46 16.08 -6.31
CA GLN A 19 8.72 16.58 -6.86
C GLN A 19 9.43 15.48 -7.65
N PHE A 20 9.55 14.29 -7.05
CA PHE A 20 10.09 13.11 -7.71
C PHE A 20 9.39 12.81 -9.05
N MET A 21 8.06 12.86 -9.08
CA MET A 21 7.28 12.62 -10.31
C MET A 21 7.62 13.62 -11.42
N THR A 22 7.87 14.89 -11.06
CA THR A 22 8.25 15.94 -12.01
C THR A 22 9.67 15.73 -12.55
N GLU A 23 10.60 15.29 -11.70
CA GLU A 23 11.98 14.97 -12.10
C GLU A 23 12.04 13.68 -12.93
N ALA A 24 11.22 12.68 -12.60
CA ALA A 24 11.08 11.45 -13.35
C ALA A 24 10.64 11.71 -14.80
N GLU A 25 9.64 12.57 -15.01
CA GLU A 25 9.19 12.92 -16.37
C GLU A 25 10.32 13.50 -17.24
N LYS A 26 11.12 14.41 -16.66
CA LYS A 26 12.28 14.99 -17.36
C LYS A 26 13.36 13.94 -17.68
N SER A 27 13.59 13.00 -16.75
CA SER A 27 14.56 11.92 -16.93
C SER A 27 14.13 10.92 -18.02
N ILE A 28 12.83 10.64 -18.14
CA ILE A 28 12.29 9.68 -19.11
C ILE A 28 12.37 10.21 -20.53
N GLU A 29 12.24 11.52 -20.74
CA GLU A 29 12.32 12.14 -22.08
C GLU A 29 13.62 11.79 -22.83
N GLY A 30 14.73 11.63 -22.10
CA GLY A 30 16.02 11.20 -22.67
C GLY A 30 16.19 9.70 -22.90
N LYS A 31 15.22 8.86 -22.50
CA LYS A 31 15.30 7.39 -22.52
C LYS A 31 14.37 6.72 -23.51
N ILE A 32 13.39 7.45 -24.04
CA ILE A 32 12.44 6.94 -25.02
C ILE A 32 12.83 7.38 -26.43
N SER A 33 12.39 6.60 -27.43
CA SER A 33 12.81 6.77 -28.83
C SER A 33 12.21 7.98 -29.56
N LEU A 34 11.17 8.60 -29.01
CA LEU A 34 10.53 9.82 -29.53
C LEU A 34 10.42 10.86 -28.43
N SER A 35 10.36 12.15 -28.80
CA SER A 35 10.06 13.20 -27.81
C SER A 35 8.66 12.99 -27.23
N LEU A 36 8.52 13.29 -25.94
CA LEU A 36 7.21 13.30 -25.27
C LEU A 36 6.23 14.28 -25.93
N ALA A 37 6.74 15.36 -26.54
CA ALA A 37 5.94 16.35 -27.24
C ALA A 37 5.21 15.78 -28.48
N ASP A 38 5.75 14.71 -29.08
CA ASP A 38 5.17 14.05 -30.24
C ASP A 38 4.09 13.02 -29.86
N LEU A 39 3.92 12.76 -28.56
CA LEU A 39 2.93 11.84 -28.02
C LEU A 39 1.66 12.57 -27.58
N HIS A 40 0.56 11.85 -27.55
CA HIS A 40 -0.73 12.40 -27.13
C HIS A 40 -0.71 12.67 -25.63
N ALA A 41 -0.71 13.95 -25.25
CA ALA A 41 -0.61 14.42 -23.87
C ALA A 41 -1.68 13.80 -22.94
N GLY A 42 -2.91 13.62 -23.42
CA GLY A 42 -3.97 12.98 -22.63
C GLY A 42 -3.67 11.50 -22.32
N THR A 43 -2.95 10.82 -23.20
CA THR A 43 -2.53 9.43 -22.99
C THR A 43 -1.42 9.37 -21.95
N LEU A 44 -0.40 10.23 -22.07
CA LEU A 44 0.69 10.33 -21.09
C LEU A 44 0.15 10.65 -19.69
N THR A 45 -0.78 11.60 -19.61
CA THR A 45 -1.47 11.97 -18.37
C THR A 45 -2.23 10.78 -17.79
N SER A 46 -2.99 10.05 -18.61
CA SER A 46 -3.73 8.88 -18.16
C SER A 46 -2.82 7.77 -17.63
N ILE A 47 -1.65 7.55 -18.24
CA ILE A 47 -0.66 6.57 -17.76
C ILE A 47 -0.13 7.02 -16.40
N LYS A 48 0.33 8.28 -16.31
CA LYS A 48 0.93 8.84 -15.08
C LYS A 48 -0.03 8.78 -13.91
N THR A 49 -1.27 9.25 -14.11
CA THR A 49 -2.31 9.21 -13.07
C THR A 49 -2.57 7.77 -12.63
N GLN A 50 -2.67 6.83 -13.57
CA GLN A 50 -2.88 5.43 -13.22
C GLN A 50 -1.72 4.85 -12.41
N ILE A 51 -0.45 5.10 -12.79
CA ILE A 51 0.72 4.61 -12.04
C ILE A 51 0.71 5.21 -10.62
N ARG A 52 0.48 6.51 -10.50
CA ARG A 52 0.40 7.24 -9.22
C ARG A 52 -0.64 6.65 -8.26
N GLU A 53 -1.80 6.26 -8.77
CA GLU A 53 -2.93 5.81 -7.96
C GLU A 53 -2.97 4.30 -7.72
N SER A 54 -2.29 3.52 -8.57
CA SER A 54 -2.33 2.05 -8.51
C SER A 54 -1.15 1.44 -7.77
N ALA A 55 -0.05 2.18 -7.61
CA ALA A 55 1.15 1.65 -6.98
C ALA A 55 1.06 1.69 -5.45
N ILE A 56 1.44 0.58 -4.84
CA ILE A 56 1.70 0.44 -3.40
C ILE A 56 3.09 -0.14 -3.21
N ILE A 57 3.71 0.14 -2.08
CA ILE A 57 5.03 -0.38 -1.72
C ILE A 57 4.93 -1.10 -0.39
N ASP A 58 5.64 -2.22 -0.23
CA ASP A 58 5.72 -2.85 1.09
C ASP A 58 6.42 -1.93 2.10
N LYS A 59 6.13 -2.13 3.39
CA LYS A 59 6.73 -1.35 4.50
C LYS A 59 8.26 -1.43 4.59
N ASN A 60 8.87 -2.45 3.99
CA ASN A 60 10.33 -2.61 3.97
C ASN A 60 10.95 -1.80 2.83
N TYR A 61 10.12 -1.25 1.93
CA TYR A 61 10.47 -0.60 0.68
C TYR A 61 11.14 -1.55 -0.32
N GLU A 62 10.88 -2.85 -0.21
CA GLU A 62 11.58 -3.86 -1.02
C GLU A 62 10.88 -4.14 -2.35
N ARG A 63 9.55 -4.13 -2.38
CA ARG A 63 8.75 -4.47 -3.55
C ARG A 63 7.63 -3.48 -3.76
N ILE A 64 7.40 -3.15 -5.03
CA ILE A 64 6.28 -2.32 -5.48
C ILE A 64 5.24 -3.23 -6.12
N TYR A 65 3.98 -2.97 -5.83
CA TYR A 65 2.85 -3.68 -6.40
C TYR A 65 1.92 -2.70 -7.09
N TYR A 66 1.28 -3.14 -8.16
CA TYR A 66 0.40 -2.32 -8.99
C TYR A 66 -1.00 -2.93 -9.02
N ARG A 67 -2.00 -2.10 -8.71
CA ARG A 67 -3.40 -2.49 -8.70
C ARG A 67 -3.81 -3.02 -10.08
N VAL A 68 -4.41 -4.20 -10.10
CA VAL A 68 -4.91 -4.83 -11.33
C VAL A 68 -6.01 -3.98 -11.97
N ASN A 69 -6.91 -3.42 -11.16
CA ASN A 69 -7.92 -2.51 -11.69
C ASN A 69 -7.29 -1.22 -12.26
N GLY A 70 -7.55 -0.98 -13.54
CA GLY A 70 -7.01 0.14 -14.32
C GLY A 70 -5.64 -0.13 -14.98
N ILE A 71 -5.02 -1.29 -14.73
CA ILE A 71 -3.68 -1.62 -15.24
C ILE A 71 -3.59 -1.67 -16.78
N HIS A 72 -4.71 -1.92 -17.45
CA HIS A 72 -4.84 -1.87 -18.90
C HIS A 72 -4.42 -0.51 -19.49
N ARG A 73 -4.55 0.59 -18.72
CA ARG A 73 -4.09 1.93 -19.13
C ARG A 73 -2.57 2.03 -19.16
N ILE A 74 -1.90 1.42 -18.17
CA ILE A 74 -0.43 1.33 -18.08
C ILE A 74 0.11 0.45 -19.22
N LEU A 75 -0.54 -0.70 -19.44
CA LEU A 75 -0.20 -1.69 -20.47
C LEU A 75 -0.68 -1.32 -21.88
N ARG A 76 -1.32 -0.16 -22.05
CA ARG A 76 -1.85 0.34 -23.33
C ARG A 76 -2.68 -0.71 -24.08
N THR A 77 -3.54 -1.41 -23.35
CA THR A 77 -4.40 -2.46 -23.88
C THR A 77 -5.84 -2.29 -23.37
N ASN A 78 -6.75 -3.17 -23.79
CA ASN A 78 -8.11 -3.18 -23.27
C ASN A 78 -8.20 -3.95 -21.93
N HIS A 79 -9.30 -3.77 -21.22
CA HIS A 79 -9.49 -4.34 -19.90
C HIS A 79 -9.41 -5.88 -19.93
N GLU A 80 -10.05 -6.50 -20.91
CA GLU A 80 -10.15 -7.95 -21.07
C GLU A 80 -8.77 -8.58 -21.31
N THR A 81 -7.96 -7.97 -22.16
CA THR A 81 -6.59 -8.43 -22.46
C THR A 81 -5.71 -8.31 -21.23
N ALA A 82 -5.79 -7.21 -20.48
CA ALA A 82 -5.01 -7.06 -19.26
C ALA A 82 -5.39 -8.12 -18.21
N GLN A 83 -6.69 -8.37 -18.02
CA GLN A 83 -7.19 -9.42 -17.12
C GLN A 83 -6.69 -10.81 -17.55
N LEU A 84 -6.74 -11.13 -18.84
CA LEU A 84 -6.22 -12.39 -19.37
C LEU A 84 -4.71 -12.54 -19.13
N LEU A 85 -3.92 -11.49 -19.36
CA LEU A 85 -2.47 -11.52 -19.13
C LEU A 85 -2.09 -11.71 -17.65
N ILE A 86 -2.98 -11.32 -16.73
CA ILE A 86 -2.73 -11.38 -15.28
C ILE A 86 -3.22 -12.71 -14.70
N TYR A 87 -4.46 -13.09 -15.00
CA TYR A 87 -5.13 -14.21 -14.33
C TYR A 87 -5.12 -15.52 -15.11
N LYS A 88 -4.94 -15.48 -16.44
CA LYS A 88 -4.90 -16.72 -17.22
C LYS A 88 -3.51 -17.32 -17.10
N ASP A 89 -3.42 -18.63 -16.94
CA ASP A 89 -2.17 -19.39 -17.00
C ASP A 89 -1.58 -19.30 -18.41
N MET A 90 -0.94 -18.16 -18.70
CA MET A 90 -0.06 -18.00 -19.84
C MET A 90 1.19 -18.82 -19.53
N ASP A 91 1.48 -19.76 -20.43
CA ASP A 91 2.76 -20.46 -20.67
C ASP A 91 3.79 -20.26 -19.55
N GLU A 92 3.98 -21.25 -18.69
CA GLU A 92 4.89 -21.22 -17.54
C GLU A 92 6.33 -20.83 -17.89
N ASP A 93 6.71 -21.00 -19.17
CA ASP A 93 8.01 -20.61 -19.70
C ASP A 93 8.18 -19.09 -19.95
N LYS A 94 7.07 -18.33 -20.00
CA LYS A 94 7.06 -16.89 -20.37
C LYS A 94 6.85 -15.95 -19.19
N PHE A 95 6.40 -16.44 -18.04
CA PHE A 95 6.12 -15.63 -16.86
C PHE A 95 6.80 -16.25 -15.63
N PRO A 96 7.25 -15.43 -14.65
CA PRO A 96 7.87 -15.95 -13.44
C PRO A 96 6.94 -16.96 -12.74
N GLN A 97 7.50 -18.09 -12.34
CA GLN A 97 6.81 -19.18 -11.62
C GLN A 97 6.14 -18.68 -10.31
N ASP A 98 6.71 -17.64 -9.71
CA ASP A 98 6.12 -16.94 -8.58
C ASP A 98 5.26 -15.76 -9.05
N ARG A 99 4.05 -16.03 -9.55
CA ARG A 99 3.03 -14.98 -9.78
C ARG A 99 2.66 -14.35 -8.44
N HIS A 100 3.32 -13.27 -8.09
CA HIS A 100 3.07 -12.54 -6.86
C HIS A 100 1.84 -11.63 -7.01
N ILE A 101 0.66 -12.24 -7.19
CA ILE A 101 -0.61 -11.57 -7.00
C ILE A 101 -0.88 -11.49 -5.50
N VAL A 102 -1.05 -10.27 -4.98
CA VAL A 102 -1.41 -10.04 -3.59
C VAL A 102 -2.76 -9.34 -3.53
N SER A 103 -3.66 -9.87 -2.71
CA SER A 103 -4.92 -9.21 -2.42
C SER A 103 -4.78 -8.35 -1.17
N PHE A 104 -5.04 -7.05 -1.31
CA PHE A 104 -4.98 -6.05 -0.25
C PHE A 104 -6.34 -5.33 -0.21
N HIS A 105 -7.06 -5.43 0.91
CA HIS A 105 -8.46 -4.96 1.09
C HIS A 105 -9.42 -5.40 -0.03
N GLY A 106 -9.33 -6.65 -0.47
CA GLY A 106 -10.19 -7.18 -1.54
C GLY A 106 -9.88 -6.62 -2.93
N THR A 107 -8.78 -5.88 -3.07
CA THR A 107 -8.26 -5.41 -4.35
C THR A 107 -6.98 -6.17 -4.67
N ASP A 108 -6.88 -6.68 -5.89
CA ASP A 108 -5.69 -7.41 -6.34
C ASP A 108 -4.61 -6.48 -6.88
N TYR A 109 -3.37 -6.84 -6.60
CA TYR A 109 -2.18 -6.17 -7.07
C TYR A 109 -1.20 -7.20 -7.62
N ILE A 110 -0.42 -6.82 -8.64
CA ILE A 110 0.69 -7.61 -9.17
C ILE A 110 2.02 -6.97 -8.81
N SER A 111 3.06 -7.77 -8.60
CA SER A 111 4.40 -7.22 -8.35
C SER A 111 5.00 -6.53 -9.58
N ASP A 112 6.02 -5.72 -9.37
CA ASP A 112 6.74 -5.03 -10.44
C ASP A 112 7.46 -5.99 -11.40
N GLU A 113 7.92 -7.15 -10.94
CA GLU A 113 8.53 -8.18 -11.79
C GLU A 113 7.49 -8.80 -12.73
N MET A 114 6.29 -9.10 -12.21
CA MET A 114 5.19 -9.59 -13.03
C MET A 114 4.74 -8.54 -14.04
N LEU A 115 4.61 -7.27 -13.61
CA LEU A 115 4.28 -6.18 -14.51
C LEU A 115 5.33 -6.02 -15.62
N LYS A 116 6.63 -6.19 -15.31
CA LYS A 116 7.73 -6.13 -16.29
C LYS A 116 7.62 -7.25 -17.33
N ALA A 117 7.35 -8.48 -16.91
CA ALA A 117 7.11 -9.59 -17.84
C ALA A 117 5.93 -9.30 -18.79
N ILE A 118 4.84 -8.72 -18.27
CA ILE A 118 3.68 -8.34 -19.07
C ILE A 118 4.02 -7.19 -20.03
N PHE A 119 4.86 -6.22 -19.60
CA PHE A 119 5.35 -5.16 -20.48
C PHE A 119 6.13 -5.73 -21.66
N ASP A 120 7.08 -6.64 -21.41
CA ASP A 120 7.91 -7.22 -22.47
C ASP A 120 7.05 -8.03 -23.46
N PHE A 121 6.07 -8.78 -22.96
CA PHE A 121 5.08 -9.44 -23.82
C PHE A 121 4.30 -8.42 -24.66
N CYS A 122 3.76 -7.37 -24.05
CA CYS A 122 3.00 -6.35 -24.76
C CYS A 122 3.87 -5.63 -25.80
N TYR A 123 5.12 -5.30 -25.47
CA TYR A 123 6.05 -4.60 -26.34
C TYR A 123 6.37 -5.40 -27.61
N ASN A 124 6.67 -6.69 -27.45
CA ASN A 124 6.99 -7.59 -28.56
C ASN A 124 5.79 -7.84 -29.49
N ASN A 125 4.56 -7.64 -29.01
CA ASN A 125 3.33 -7.85 -29.78
C ASN A 125 2.60 -6.54 -30.15
N SER A 126 3.30 -5.40 -30.12
CA SER A 126 2.72 -4.07 -30.37
C SER A 126 3.28 -3.39 -31.61
N THR A 127 2.52 -2.43 -32.13
CA THR A 127 2.99 -1.51 -33.19
C THR A 127 4.02 -0.53 -32.65
N GLU A 128 4.85 0.05 -33.53
CA GLU A 128 5.90 1.02 -33.17
C GLU A 128 5.37 2.19 -32.33
N LYS A 129 4.22 2.77 -32.69
CA LYS A 129 3.61 3.86 -31.90
C LYS A 129 3.21 3.40 -30.50
N LYS A 130 2.70 2.17 -30.34
CA LYS A 130 2.31 1.62 -29.04
C LYS A 130 3.54 1.24 -28.20
N LYS A 131 4.62 0.78 -28.84
CA LYS A 131 5.90 0.51 -28.19
C LYS A 131 6.46 1.73 -27.47
N VAL A 132 6.37 2.92 -28.05
CA VAL A 132 6.83 4.16 -27.38
C VAL A 132 6.03 4.46 -26.10
N TYR A 133 4.70 4.30 -26.11
CA TYR A 133 3.90 4.45 -24.89
C TYR A 133 4.20 3.36 -23.85
N LEU A 134 4.48 2.13 -24.28
CA LEU A 134 4.86 1.05 -23.37
C LEU A 134 6.24 1.29 -22.76
N GLN A 135 7.20 1.82 -23.53
CA GLN A 135 8.50 2.28 -23.04
C GLN A 135 8.32 3.39 -22.02
N TYR A 136 7.50 4.41 -22.33
CA TYR A 136 7.18 5.47 -21.38
C TYR A 136 6.61 4.91 -20.07
N SER A 137 5.59 4.05 -20.14
CA SER A 137 5.02 3.40 -18.94
C SER A 137 6.06 2.58 -18.17
N CYS A 138 6.91 1.82 -18.87
CA CYS A 138 7.94 0.96 -18.26
C CYS A 138 9.02 1.82 -17.58
N GLU A 139 9.57 2.82 -18.26
CA GLU A 139 10.56 3.74 -17.71
C GLU A 139 10.02 4.52 -16.50
N PHE A 140 8.73 4.85 -16.51
CA PHE A 140 8.09 5.47 -15.37
C PHE A 140 8.04 4.53 -14.16
N CYS A 141 7.63 3.27 -14.36
CA CYS A 141 7.65 2.25 -13.31
C CYS A 141 9.07 1.96 -12.82
N GLU A 142 10.08 1.91 -13.70
CA GLU A 142 11.49 1.72 -13.33
C GLU A 142 12.04 2.91 -12.56
N THR A 143 11.68 4.14 -12.96
CA THR A 143 12.06 5.34 -12.21
C THR A 143 11.43 5.30 -10.83
N LEU A 144 10.15 4.91 -10.69
CA LEU A 144 9.48 4.72 -9.40
C LEU A 144 10.24 3.73 -8.48
N LYS A 145 10.90 2.71 -9.02
CA LYS A 145 11.78 1.83 -8.24
C LYS A 145 13.00 2.56 -7.68
N GLN A 146 13.43 3.67 -8.24
CA GLN A 146 14.52 4.47 -7.65
C GLN A 146 14.12 5.12 -6.33
N LEU A 147 12.81 5.28 -6.05
CA LEU A 147 12.34 5.62 -4.70
C LEU A 147 12.72 4.56 -3.66
N LYS A 148 12.85 3.28 -4.04
CA LYS A 148 13.41 2.23 -3.16
C LYS A 148 14.87 2.50 -2.81
N ALA A 149 15.65 3.05 -3.75
CA ALA A 149 17.05 3.42 -3.50
C ALA A 149 17.15 4.67 -2.63
N GLN A 150 16.30 5.67 -2.85
CA GLN A 150 16.24 6.89 -2.03
C GLN A 150 15.70 6.63 -0.61
N GLY A 151 14.66 5.80 -0.45
CA GLY A 151 14.18 5.34 0.86
C GLY A 151 15.19 4.48 1.63
N ASN A 152 16.20 3.92 0.95
CA ASN A 152 17.36 3.27 1.58
C ASN A 152 18.53 4.24 1.85
N LEU A 153 18.69 5.32 1.06
CA LEU A 153 19.68 6.37 1.31
C LEU A 153 19.25 7.35 2.40
N GLU A 154 17.95 7.67 2.52
CA GLU A 154 17.39 8.41 3.65
C GLU A 154 17.46 7.62 4.97
N ARG A 155 17.52 6.29 4.91
CA ARG A 155 17.85 5.46 6.08
C ARG A 155 19.29 5.66 6.60
N VAL A 156 20.15 6.38 5.86
CA VAL A 156 21.48 6.79 6.35
C VAL A 156 21.48 8.21 6.96
N THR A 157 20.42 9.03 6.82
CA THR A 157 20.43 10.40 7.38
C THR A 157 19.15 10.93 8.01
N VAL A 158 18.03 10.21 8.00
CA VAL A 158 16.87 10.58 8.81
C VAL A 158 16.39 9.39 9.64
N THR A 159 17.02 9.24 10.80
CA THR A 159 16.40 8.63 11.98
C THR A 159 15.14 9.43 12.32
N LEU A 160 14.01 9.19 11.64
CA LEU A 160 12.70 9.45 12.21
C LEU A 160 12.52 8.39 13.31
N PRO A 161 12.54 8.77 14.60
CA PRO A 161 12.51 7.80 15.67
C PRO A 161 11.09 7.23 15.77
N ASP A 162 10.85 6.10 15.13
CA ASP A 162 10.06 4.97 15.64
C ASP A 162 8.85 5.33 16.55
N ARG A 163 7.98 6.26 16.11
CA ARG A 163 6.86 6.77 16.94
C ARG A 163 5.72 5.74 17.06
N ARG A 164 5.57 4.81 16.11
CA ARG A 164 4.59 3.70 16.24
C ARG A 164 4.94 2.75 17.39
N THR A 165 6.23 2.54 17.65
CA THR A 165 6.72 1.68 18.75
C THR A 165 6.53 2.33 20.13
N LYS A 166 6.14 3.62 20.15
CA LYS A 166 5.86 4.36 21.39
C LYS A 166 4.38 4.56 21.68
N LEU A 167 3.44 4.62 20.71
CA LEU A 167 2.01 4.89 20.99
C LEU A 167 1.41 4.01 22.10
N LYS A 168 1.66 2.69 22.04
CA LYS A 168 1.24 1.75 23.09
C LYS A 168 1.84 2.10 24.45
N ASN A 169 3.14 2.38 24.49
CA ASN A 169 3.86 2.71 25.72
C ASN A 169 3.46 4.09 26.27
N ASP A 170 3.27 5.07 25.39
CA ASP A 170 2.86 6.42 25.70
C ASP A 170 1.43 6.42 26.23
N ARG A 171 0.52 5.66 25.60
CA ARG A 171 -0.88 5.53 26.05
C ARG A 171 -0.95 4.88 27.42
N LEU A 172 -0.22 3.77 27.61
CA LEU A 172 -0.11 3.11 28.91
C LEU A 172 0.41 4.04 30.02
N LYS A 173 1.42 4.87 29.71
CA LYS A 173 2.00 5.81 30.66
C LYS A 173 1.08 7.00 30.96
N ARG A 174 0.53 7.64 29.92
CA ARG A 174 -0.30 8.84 30.02
C ARG A 174 -1.57 8.57 30.81
N ASP A 175 -2.24 7.46 30.50
CA ASP A 175 -3.56 7.14 31.04
C ASP A 175 -3.48 6.12 32.20
N LYS A 176 -2.27 5.69 32.57
CA LYS A 176 -2.01 4.70 33.64
C LYS A 176 -2.86 3.43 33.48
N ILE A 177 -3.07 2.98 32.24
CA ILE A 177 -3.92 1.84 31.91
C ILE A 177 -3.29 0.55 32.43
N LYS A 178 -4.03 -0.20 33.25
CA LYS A 178 -3.65 -1.52 33.79
C LYS A 178 -4.61 -2.65 33.37
N HIS A 179 -5.70 -2.30 32.69
CA HIS A 179 -6.76 -3.21 32.30
C HIS A 179 -7.04 -3.07 30.80
N CYS A 180 -7.40 -4.18 30.15
CA CYS A 180 -7.90 -4.17 28.78
C CYS A 180 -9.17 -3.32 28.70
N GLN A 181 -9.20 -2.32 27.82
CA GLN A 181 -10.29 -1.34 27.74
C GLN A 181 -11.61 -1.92 27.19
N PHE A 182 -11.60 -3.14 26.64
CA PHE A 182 -12.82 -3.84 26.20
C PHE A 182 -13.37 -4.79 27.26
N THR A 183 -12.51 -5.41 28.06
CA THR A 183 -12.96 -6.49 28.96
C THR A 183 -12.77 -6.15 30.43
N ASN A 184 -12.17 -5.00 30.75
CA ASN A 184 -11.69 -4.62 32.07
C ASN A 184 -10.82 -5.67 32.78
N ARG A 185 -10.26 -6.61 32.02
CA ARG A 185 -9.40 -7.66 32.57
C ARG A 185 -8.01 -7.07 32.79
N PRO A 186 -7.39 -7.25 33.97
CA PRO A 186 -6.03 -6.83 34.19
C PRO A 186 -5.11 -7.64 33.26
N PHE A 187 -4.06 -7.00 32.75
CA PHE A 187 -2.98 -7.68 32.05
C PHE A 187 -1.73 -7.63 32.93
N VAL A 188 -0.95 -8.71 32.93
CA VAL A 188 0.26 -8.83 33.76
C VAL A 188 1.47 -8.36 32.95
N SER A 189 1.44 -8.56 31.63
CA SER A 189 2.50 -8.18 30.72
C SER A 189 2.02 -7.34 29.54
N LYS A 190 2.85 -6.37 29.12
CA LYS A 190 2.67 -5.63 27.86
C LYS A 190 2.63 -6.54 26.63
N ARG A 191 3.12 -7.77 26.73
CA ARG A 191 3.08 -8.78 25.65
C ARG A 191 1.67 -9.29 25.38
N GLU A 192 0.74 -9.17 26.31
CA GLU A 192 -0.64 -9.69 26.21
C GLU A 192 -1.60 -8.73 25.51
N ILE A 193 -1.20 -7.47 25.39
CA ILE A 193 -2.02 -6.37 24.88
C ILE A 193 -1.49 -5.83 23.56
N GLU A 194 -2.31 -5.08 22.84
CA GLU A 194 -1.96 -4.23 21.72
C GLU A 194 -2.69 -2.90 21.75
N PHE A 195 -2.12 -1.92 21.05
CA PHE A 195 -2.78 -0.68 20.70
C PHE A 195 -3.55 -0.91 19.41
N SER A 196 -4.87 -0.78 19.46
CA SER A 196 -5.77 -0.87 18.32
C SER A 196 -6.23 0.52 17.96
N HIS A 197 -6.01 0.96 16.73
CA HIS A 197 -6.62 2.20 16.23
C HIS A 197 -8.14 2.08 16.18
N ILE A 198 -8.84 3.15 16.54
CA ILE A 198 -10.31 3.21 16.50
C ILE A 198 -10.77 3.49 15.07
N ASP A 199 -10.26 4.58 14.48
CA ASP A 199 -10.34 4.81 13.03
C ASP A 199 -9.07 4.31 12.37
N SER A 200 -9.24 3.41 11.38
CA SER A 200 -8.11 2.89 10.61
C SER A 200 -7.35 4.02 9.92
N MET A 201 -6.02 3.89 9.96
CA MET A 201 -5.09 4.79 9.27
C MET A 201 -5.28 4.81 7.74
N GLU A 202 -6.01 3.84 7.20
CA GLU A 202 -6.35 3.74 5.79
C GLU A 202 -7.37 4.80 5.33
N TYR A 203 -8.26 5.25 6.23
CA TYR A 203 -9.28 6.25 5.92
C TYR A 203 -8.97 7.63 6.49
N ASN A 204 -8.09 7.70 7.49
CA ASN A 204 -7.68 8.96 8.10
C ASN A 204 -6.18 8.93 8.49
N PRO A 205 -5.28 9.06 7.52
CA PRO A 205 -3.83 8.94 7.74
C PRO A 205 -3.28 10.00 8.71
N ASP A 206 -3.93 11.15 8.82
CA ASP A 206 -3.55 12.23 9.76
C ASP A 206 -3.68 11.79 11.22
N ARG A 207 -4.54 10.79 11.51
CA ARG A 207 -4.73 10.23 12.85
C ARG A 207 -3.83 9.03 13.15
N ALA A 208 -2.88 8.70 12.28
CA ALA A 208 -1.99 7.56 12.45
C ALA A 208 -1.12 7.62 13.71
N TYR A 209 -0.73 8.84 14.09
CA TYR A 209 0.11 9.13 15.26
C TYR A 209 -0.69 9.74 16.41
N ASP A 210 -2.01 9.83 16.27
CA ASP A 210 -2.90 10.33 17.31
C ASP A 210 -3.05 9.25 18.39
N ILE A 211 -2.48 9.52 19.56
CA ILE A 211 -2.58 8.65 20.73
C ILE A 211 -4.02 8.51 21.21
N ASP A 212 -4.90 9.46 20.90
CA ASP A 212 -6.34 9.44 21.19
C ASP A 212 -7.17 8.65 20.18
N ASN A 213 -6.60 8.37 19.01
CA ASN A 213 -7.18 7.46 18.04
C ASN A 213 -6.84 5.97 18.32
N GLY A 214 -6.88 5.53 19.57
CA GLY A 214 -6.67 4.11 19.85
C GLY A 214 -6.90 3.65 21.28
N VAL A 215 -7.04 2.34 21.40
CA VAL A 215 -7.36 1.62 22.65
C VAL A 215 -6.37 0.50 22.93
N ILE A 216 -6.11 0.26 24.22
CA ILE A 216 -5.33 -0.85 24.71
C ILE A 216 -6.24 -2.06 24.97
N ILE A 217 -6.09 -3.09 24.15
CA ILE A 217 -6.90 -4.31 24.19
C ILE A 217 -6.04 -5.56 24.21
N LEU A 218 -6.60 -6.70 24.60
CA LEU A 218 -5.87 -7.98 24.55
C LEU A 218 -5.59 -8.39 23.09
N LYS A 219 -4.40 -8.95 22.83
CA LYS A 219 -3.98 -9.47 21.52
C LYS A 219 -5.01 -10.36 20.85
N LYS A 220 -5.63 -11.25 21.62
CA LYS A 220 -6.66 -12.17 21.13
C LYS A 220 -7.90 -11.45 20.59
N ILE A 221 -8.23 -10.29 21.15
CA ILE A 221 -9.35 -9.46 20.73
C ILE A 221 -8.95 -8.65 19.50
N HIS A 222 -7.76 -8.04 19.52
CA HIS A 222 -7.19 -7.36 18.36
C HIS A 222 -7.19 -8.26 17.11
N LYS A 223 -6.77 -9.52 17.27
CA LYS A 223 -6.78 -10.50 16.18
C LYS A 223 -8.19 -10.83 15.67
N LYS A 224 -9.22 -10.77 16.53
CA LYS A 224 -10.62 -10.97 16.12
C LYS A 224 -11.16 -9.77 15.34
N LEU A 225 -10.86 -8.54 15.78
CA LEU A 225 -11.20 -7.31 15.07
C LEU A 225 -10.63 -7.33 13.64
N LEU A 226 -9.34 -7.63 13.50
CA LEU A 226 -8.68 -7.74 12.20
C LEU A 226 -9.33 -8.81 11.31
N LYS A 227 -9.65 -9.98 11.87
CA LYS A 227 -10.30 -11.08 11.12
C LYS A 227 -11.71 -10.71 10.63
N GLN A 228 -12.40 -9.83 11.35
CA GLN A 228 -13.76 -9.38 11.00
C GLN A 228 -13.77 -8.09 10.17
N GLY A 229 -12.61 -7.55 9.80
CA GLY A 229 -12.51 -6.32 9.00
C GLY A 229 -13.05 -5.09 9.72
N VAL A 230 -12.99 -5.06 11.06
CA VAL A 230 -13.44 -3.90 11.84
C VAL A 230 -12.41 -2.78 11.72
N MET A 231 -12.78 -1.70 11.01
CA MET A 231 -11.84 -0.66 10.56
C MET A 231 -12.24 0.78 10.93
N ASN A 232 -13.38 0.98 11.57
CA ASN A 232 -13.87 2.30 11.96
C ASN A 232 -14.50 2.26 13.36
N PHE A 233 -14.73 3.44 13.93
CA PHE A 233 -15.39 3.59 15.22
C PHE A 233 -16.69 2.78 15.35
N GLU A 234 -17.59 2.87 14.36
CA GLU A 234 -18.88 2.20 14.39
C GLU A 234 -18.74 0.67 14.44
N GLY A 235 -17.86 0.11 13.62
CA GLY A 235 -17.58 -1.32 13.61
C GLY A 235 -17.00 -1.78 14.94
N MET A 236 -16.10 -1.00 15.54
CA MET A 236 -15.50 -1.32 16.85
C MET A 236 -16.53 -1.24 17.97
N TYR A 237 -17.40 -0.23 17.95
CA TYR A 237 -18.50 -0.07 18.88
C TYR A 237 -19.49 -1.25 18.80
N ASN A 238 -19.89 -1.62 17.58
CA ASN A 238 -20.79 -2.75 17.33
C ASN A 238 -20.16 -4.07 17.74
N PHE A 239 -18.87 -4.28 17.47
CA PHE A 239 -18.12 -5.45 17.93
C PHE A 239 -18.15 -5.58 19.46
N CYS A 240 -17.89 -4.48 20.18
CA CYS A 240 -17.97 -4.48 21.63
C CYS A 240 -19.38 -4.80 22.13
N LYS A 241 -20.41 -4.19 21.53
CA LYS A 241 -21.81 -4.43 21.89
C LYS A 241 -22.21 -5.89 21.69
N GLN A 242 -21.84 -6.49 20.55
CA GLN A 242 -22.14 -7.89 20.23
C GLN A 242 -21.45 -8.90 21.16
N HIS A 243 -20.35 -8.51 21.80
CA HIS A 243 -19.56 -9.39 22.66
C HIS A 243 -19.68 -9.07 24.15
N GLY A 244 -20.57 -8.13 24.52
CA GLY A 244 -20.77 -7.71 25.91
C GLY A 244 -19.53 -7.05 26.52
N TYR A 245 -18.75 -6.34 25.70
CA TYR A 245 -17.55 -5.62 26.11
C TYR A 245 -17.88 -4.19 26.56
N ASP A 246 -16.97 -3.62 27.34
CA ASP A 246 -17.06 -2.24 27.81
C ASP A 246 -17.03 -1.24 26.63
N LEU A 247 -17.82 -0.19 26.77
CA LEU A 247 -18.01 0.90 25.81
C LEU A 247 -17.50 2.25 26.34
N GLN A 248 -16.93 2.30 27.55
CA GLN A 248 -16.39 3.54 28.14
C GLN A 248 -15.28 4.17 27.28
N TRP A 249 -14.52 3.37 26.55
CA TRP A 249 -13.53 3.87 25.60
C TRP A 249 -14.16 4.76 24.53
N ALA A 250 -15.41 4.50 24.13
CA ALA A 250 -16.12 5.27 23.11
C ALA A 250 -16.53 6.67 23.61
N LYS A 251 -16.73 6.85 24.92
CA LYS A 251 -17.03 8.17 25.50
C LYS A 251 -15.82 9.11 25.51
N ASN A 252 -14.62 8.53 25.50
CA ASN A 252 -13.36 9.26 25.52
C ASN A 252 -12.81 9.50 24.10
N PHE A 253 -13.49 8.98 23.08
CA PHE A 253 -13.14 9.21 21.69
C PHE A 253 -13.64 10.60 21.26
N LYS A 254 -12.73 11.43 20.76
CA LYS A 254 -13.02 12.75 20.21
C LYS A 254 -12.53 12.83 18.77
#